data_AF-G2WBA3-F1
#
_entry.id   AF-G2WBA3-F1
#
_cell.length_a   1.000
_cell.length_b   1.000
_cell.length_c   1.000
_cell.angle_alpha   90.00
_cell.angle_beta   90.00
_cell.angle_gamma   90.00
#
_symmetry.space_group_name_H-M   'P 1'
#
loop_
_entity.id
_entity.type
_entity.pdbx_description
1 polymer ?
#
loop_
_entity_poly.entity_id
_entity_poly.type
_entity_poly.pdbx_seq_one_letter_code
_entity_poly.pdbx_strand_id
1 'polypeptide(L)'
;MRSSLLTLPKSFLGFMPLYLAVEIVLGISILNKCSGAYGILALFTGHPLDFMQWIAYLWSVFTLIVFSQGLYLIHKPNLLVFSQICVLYTIDTISTCFFTLWFTTQWFTLEDTANIDGNNALQSNPISTGKLTERGIDISKQSATESYEYSMTILITLVSLIFRFYFNFILASFVQELLHHPKYLVDRDDVEQNLKNKPIWKRLWAKSQKGCYKLCKNLLE
;
A
#
# COMPACT_ATOMS: atom_id res chain seq x y z
N MET A 1 -0.06 -33.53 -13.50
CA MET A 1 0.40 -32.13 -13.61
C MET A 1 -0.82 -31.25 -13.68
N ARG A 2 -1.16 -30.54 -12.61
CA ARG A 2 -2.22 -29.54 -12.67
C ARG A 2 -1.59 -28.29 -13.28
N SER A 3 -2.07 -27.89 -14.46
CA SER A 3 -1.64 -26.66 -15.12
C SER A 3 -2.10 -25.51 -14.24
N SER A 4 -1.17 -24.75 -13.67
CA SER A 4 -1.49 -23.48 -13.02
C SER A 4 -2.27 -22.62 -14.02
N LEU A 5 -3.48 -22.20 -13.65
CA LEU A 5 -4.36 -21.39 -14.52
C LEU A 5 -3.76 -20.00 -14.82
N LEU A 6 -2.77 -19.57 -14.04
CA LEU A 6 -2.09 -18.28 -14.17
C LEU A 6 -0.63 -18.47 -14.62
N THR A 7 -0.27 -17.81 -15.74
CA THR A 7 1.13 -17.65 -16.13
C THR A 7 1.71 -16.48 -15.35
N LEU A 8 2.47 -16.79 -14.29
CA LEU A 8 3.06 -15.82 -13.38
C LEU A 8 4.50 -15.45 -13.81
N PRO A 9 4.97 -14.21 -13.53
CA PRO A 9 6.30 -13.78 -13.91
C PRO A 9 7.40 -14.60 -13.21
N LYS A 10 8.28 -15.23 -14.00
CA LYS A 10 9.39 -16.04 -13.49
C LYS A 10 10.62 -15.22 -13.05
N SER A 11 10.65 -13.95 -13.41
CA SER A 11 11.73 -13.00 -13.10
C SER A 11 11.17 -11.59 -13.04
N PHE A 12 11.80 -10.73 -12.24
CA PHE A 12 11.46 -9.31 -12.16
C PHE A 12 12.12 -8.53 -13.29
N LEU A 13 11.31 -7.80 -14.05
CA LEU A 13 11.70 -7.10 -15.29
C LEU A 13 12.43 -8.00 -16.32
N GLY A 14 12.31 -9.33 -16.19
CA GLY A 14 12.90 -10.30 -17.12
C GLY A 14 14.37 -10.67 -16.87
N PHE A 15 15.05 -10.04 -15.90
CA PHE A 15 16.47 -10.32 -15.63
C PHE A 15 16.84 -10.48 -14.15
N MET A 16 16.04 -9.97 -13.19
CA MET A 16 16.39 -10.08 -11.76
C MET A 16 15.82 -11.34 -11.12
N PRO A 17 16.54 -11.97 -10.16
CA PRO A 17 16.04 -13.10 -9.42
C PRO A 17 14.86 -12.70 -8.52
N LEU A 18 13.94 -13.63 -8.32
CA LEU A 18 12.67 -13.36 -7.66
C LEU A 18 12.80 -12.96 -6.18
N TYR A 19 13.82 -13.48 -5.48
CA TYR A 19 14.07 -13.08 -4.08
C TYR A 19 14.43 -11.58 -3.99
N LEU A 20 15.29 -11.10 -4.90
CA LEU A 20 15.72 -9.70 -4.94
C LEU A 20 14.54 -8.79 -5.29
N ALA A 21 13.68 -9.26 -6.20
CA ALA A 21 12.45 -8.58 -6.53
C ALA A 21 11.54 -8.39 -5.32
N VAL A 22 11.32 -9.46 -4.54
CA VAL A 22 10.50 -9.41 -3.32
C VAL A 22 11.13 -8.51 -2.26
N GLU A 23 12.46 -8.52 -2.14
CA GLU A 23 13.19 -7.63 -1.23
C GLU A 23 12.94 -6.15 -1.59
N ILE A 24 13.06 -5.79 -2.88
CA ILE A 24 12.77 -4.43 -3.37
C ILE A 24 11.29 -4.07 -3.14
N VAL A 25 10.36 -4.97 -3.46
CA VAL A 25 8.92 -4.77 -3.26
C VAL A 25 8.60 -4.47 -1.80
N LEU A 26 9.13 -5.28 -0.88
CA LEU A 26 8.92 -5.10 0.55
C LEU A 26 9.58 -3.82 1.06
N GLY A 27 10.80 -3.51 0.61
CA GLY A 27 11.49 -2.27 0.95
C GLY A 27 10.71 -1.01 0.56
N ILE A 28 10.26 -0.92 -0.70
CA ILE A 28 9.42 0.20 -1.18
C ILE A 28 8.13 0.28 -0.38
N SER A 29 7.50 -0.87 -0.10
CA SER A 29 6.24 -0.91 0.62
C SER A 29 6.39 -0.46 2.06
N ILE A 30 7.45 -0.85 2.76
CA ILE A 30 7.78 -0.40 4.11
C ILE A 30 7.93 1.13 4.13
N LEU A 31 8.72 1.70 3.21
CA LEU A 31 8.89 3.15 3.11
C LEU A 31 7.56 3.87 2.87
N ASN A 32 6.71 3.33 1.98
CA ASN A 32 5.38 3.86 1.74
C ASN A 32 4.51 3.83 3.02
N LYS A 33 4.58 2.74 3.79
CA LYS A 33 3.77 2.54 5.01
C LYS A 33 4.25 3.32 6.22
N CYS A 34 5.49 3.83 6.22
CA CYS A 34 5.97 4.76 7.24
C CYS A 34 5.11 6.03 7.33
N SER A 35 4.50 6.46 6.22
CA SER A 35 3.55 7.59 6.20
C SER A 35 2.42 7.43 7.22
N GLY A 36 1.92 6.20 7.44
CA GLY A 36 0.89 5.93 8.44
C GLY A 36 1.37 6.13 9.88
N ALA A 37 2.63 5.83 10.17
CA ALA A 37 3.21 6.11 11.49
C ALA A 37 3.29 7.62 11.75
N TYR A 38 3.69 8.40 10.74
CA TYR A 38 3.67 9.86 10.81
C TYR A 38 2.24 10.42 10.93
N GLY A 39 1.27 9.80 10.26
CA GLY A 39 -0.14 10.16 10.36
C GLY A 39 -0.69 10.00 11.78
N ILE A 40 -0.34 8.91 12.48
CA ILE A 40 -0.71 8.73 13.89
C ILE A 40 0.03 9.75 14.78
N LEU A 41 1.30 10.06 14.49
CA LEU A 41 2.07 11.04 15.26
C LEU A 41 1.45 12.46 15.22
N ALA A 42 0.75 12.81 14.14
CA ALA A 42 0.04 14.10 14.02
C ALA A 42 -1.08 14.29 15.07
N LEU A 43 -1.55 13.21 15.72
CA LEU A 43 -2.48 13.32 16.84
C LEU A 43 -1.83 13.99 18.05
N PHE A 44 -0.56 13.70 18.30
CA PHE A 44 0.17 14.27 19.43
C PHE A 44 0.46 15.76 19.23
N THR A 45 0.31 16.27 18.01
CA THR A 45 0.41 17.70 17.70
C THR A 45 -0.95 18.41 17.75
N GLY A 46 -2.04 17.72 18.10
CA GLY A 46 -3.38 18.29 18.24
C GLY A 46 -4.18 18.39 16.94
N HIS A 47 -3.77 17.69 15.88
CA HIS A 47 -4.52 17.67 14.62
C HIS A 47 -5.76 16.76 14.74
N PRO A 48 -6.99 17.25 14.48
CA PRO A 48 -8.17 16.40 14.48
C PRO A 48 -8.12 15.44 13.28
N LEU A 49 -8.32 14.16 13.54
CA LEU A 49 -8.25 13.10 12.53
C LEU A 49 -9.64 12.57 12.22
N ASP A 50 -9.97 12.53 10.94
CA ASP A 50 -11.21 11.91 10.47
C ASP A 50 -11.18 10.39 10.69
N PHE A 51 -12.36 9.78 10.86
CA PHE A 51 -12.49 8.34 11.08
C PHE A 51 -11.87 7.51 9.95
N MET A 52 -11.95 7.96 8.69
CA MET A 52 -11.35 7.23 7.57
C MET A 52 -9.83 7.32 7.58
N GLN A 53 -9.28 8.46 8.00
CA GLN A 53 -7.83 8.62 8.18
C GLN A 53 -7.31 7.70 9.29
N TRP A 54 -8.06 7.55 10.38
CA TRP A 54 -7.76 6.59 11.45
C TRP A 54 -7.63 5.16 10.94
N ILE A 55 -8.61 4.69 10.16
CA ILE A 55 -8.57 3.34 9.60
C ILE A 55 -7.38 3.18 8.66
N ALA A 56 -7.14 4.14 7.76
CA ALA A 56 -6.05 4.10 6.81
C ALA A 56 -4.67 4.03 7.51
N TYR A 57 -4.47 4.83 8.56
CA TYR A 57 -3.21 4.86 9.29
C TYR A 57 -2.98 3.62 10.15
N LEU A 58 -4.01 3.12 10.85
CA LEU A 58 -3.91 1.87 11.60
C LEU A 58 -3.62 0.68 10.67
N TRP A 59 -4.30 0.63 9.53
CA TRP A 59 -4.03 -0.39 8.50
C TRP A 59 -2.59 -0.28 7.96
N SER A 60 -2.10 0.94 7.74
CA SER A 60 -0.72 1.18 7.29
C SER A 60 0.31 0.71 8.32
N VAL A 61 0.12 1.00 9.61
CA VAL A 61 1.02 0.54 10.68
C VAL A 61 0.97 -0.98 10.84
N PHE A 62 -0.21 -1.58 10.73
CA PHE A 62 -0.34 -3.04 10.76
C PHE A 62 0.44 -3.71 9.61
N THR A 63 0.24 -3.24 8.38
CA THR A 63 0.93 -3.78 7.20
C THR A 63 2.43 -3.51 7.23
N LEU A 64 2.88 -2.39 7.80
CA LEU A 64 4.29 -2.10 8.04
C LEU A 64 4.98 -3.21 8.86
N ILE A 65 4.35 -3.66 9.94
CA ILE A 65 4.91 -4.73 10.80
C ILE A 65 5.02 -6.04 10.01
N VAL A 66 3.96 -6.39 9.26
CA VAL A 66 3.92 -7.60 8.43
C VAL A 66 5.00 -7.59 7.35
N PHE A 67 5.15 -6.48 6.63
CA PHE A 67 6.13 -6.37 5.55
C PHE A 67 7.56 -6.33 6.09
N SER A 68 7.78 -5.70 7.24
CA SER A 68 9.08 -5.72 7.93
C SER A 68 9.50 -7.14 8.34
N GLN A 69 8.53 -7.94 8.83
CA GLN A 69 8.78 -9.36 9.11
C GLN A 69 9.19 -10.12 7.84
N GLY A 70 8.53 -9.85 6.71
CA GLY A 70 8.88 -10.43 5.42
C GLY A 70 10.30 -10.10 4.98
N LEU A 71 10.68 -8.83 5.09
CA LEU A 71 12.00 -8.36 4.70
C LEU A 71 13.09 -9.01 5.55
N TYR A 72 12.86 -9.17 6.85
CA TYR A 72 13.80 -9.87 7.75
C TYR A 72 13.97 -11.36 7.38
N LEU A 73 12.91 -12.02 6.92
CA LEU A 73 12.90 -13.46 6.63
C LEU A 73 13.24 -13.82 5.18
N ILE A 74 13.47 -12.85 4.28
CA ILE A 74 13.66 -13.12 2.85
C ILE A 74 14.85 -14.05 2.55
N HIS A 75 15.92 -13.95 3.34
CA HIS A 75 17.13 -14.77 3.20
C HIS A 75 16.95 -16.21 3.73
N LYS A 76 15.92 -16.45 4.55
CA LYS A 76 15.55 -17.77 5.08
C LYS A 76 14.02 -17.92 4.97
N PRO A 77 13.49 -18.06 3.74
CA PRO A 77 12.08 -17.87 3.50
C PRO A 77 11.25 -18.97 4.17
N ASN A 78 10.19 -18.54 4.85
CA ASN A 78 9.19 -19.43 5.43
C ASN A 78 7.90 -19.34 4.60
N LEU A 79 7.47 -20.48 4.06
CA LEU A 79 6.32 -20.56 3.16
C LEU A 79 5.02 -20.02 3.78
N LEU A 80 4.76 -20.29 5.07
CA LEU A 80 3.57 -19.80 5.76
C LEU A 80 3.57 -18.26 5.88
N VAL A 81 4.73 -17.69 6.21
CA VAL A 81 4.92 -16.24 6.33
C VAL A 81 4.75 -15.57 4.97
N PHE A 82 5.40 -16.08 3.92
CA PHE A 82 5.30 -15.48 2.59
C PHE A 82 3.92 -15.65 1.95
N SER A 83 3.21 -16.74 2.22
CA SER A 83 1.80 -16.89 1.83
C SER A 83 0.92 -15.84 2.51
N GLN A 84 1.15 -15.57 3.80
CA GLN A 84 0.45 -14.52 4.54
C GLN A 84 0.75 -13.14 3.97
N ILE A 85 2.01 -12.84 3.68
CA ILE A 85 2.43 -11.57 3.08
C ILE A 85 1.77 -11.38 1.72
N CYS A 86 1.74 -12.40 0.87
CA CYS A 86 1.10 -12.32 -0.44
C CYS A 86 -0.38 -11.93 -0.33
N VAL A 87 -1.15 -12.63 0.52
CA VAL A 87 -2.58 -12.34 0.72
C VAL A 87 -2.79 -10.95 1.33
N LEU A 88 -2.01 -10.59 2.36
CA LEU A 88 -2.13 -9.29 3.02
C LEU A 88 -1.72 -8.14 2.09
N TYR A 89 -0.75 -8.35 1.21
CA TYR A 89 -0.36 -7.37 0.18
C TYR A 89 -1.47 -7.16 -0.84
N THR A 90 -2.18 -8.22 -1.23
CA THR A 90 -3.36 -8.11 -2.10
C THR A 90 -4.49 -7.34 -1.43
N ILE A 91 -4.79 -7.65 -0.17
CA ILE A 91 -5.78 -6.89 0.60
C ILE A 91 -5.33 -5.43 0.74
N ASP A 92 -4.04 -5.18 1.03
CA ASP A 92 -3.49 -3.82 1.12
C ASP A 92 -3.64 -3.03 -0.18
N THR A 93 -3.48 -3.71 -1.33
CA THR A 93 -3.66 -3.09 -2.64
C THR A 93 -5.11 -2.68 -2.85
N ILE A 94 -6.07 -3.55 -2.51
CA ILE A 94 -7.50 -3.24 -2.58
C ILE A 94 -7.86 -2.09 -1.64
N SER A 95 -7.38 -2.14 -0.39
CA SER A 95 -7.57 -1.05 0.58
C SER A 95 -6.96 0.26 0.09
N THR A 96 -5.78 0.22 -0.53
CA THR A 96 -5.15 1.40 -1.13
C THR A 96 -6.03 1.98 -2.22
N CYS A 97 -6.53 1.17 -3.16
CA CYS A 97 -7.45 1.66 -4.20
C CYS A 97 -8.70 2.31 -3.60
N PHE A 98 -9.30 1.67 -2.59
CA PHE A 98 -10.46 2.21 -1.88
C PHE A 98 -10.17 3.57 -1.24
N PHE A 99 -9.09 3.68 -0.46
CA PHE A 99 -8.71 4.93 0.18
C PHE A 99 -8.30 6.01 -0.81
N THR A 100 -7.61 5.65 -1.90
CA THR A 100 -7.30 6.60 -2.97
C THR A 100 -8.58 7.19 -3.54
N LEU A 101 -9.56 6.35 -3.92
CA LEU A 101 -10.85 6.86 -4.41
C LEU A 101 -11.57 7.73 -3.39
N TRP A 102 -11.61 7.30 -2.12
CA TRP A 102 -12.23 8.06 -1.04
C TRP A 102 -11.57 9.44 -0.83
N PHE A 103 -10.25 9.49 -0.69
CA PHE A 103 -9.55 10.76 -0.47
C PHE A 103 -9.59 11.66 -1.71
N THR A 104 -9.58 11.09 -2.91
CA THR A 104 -9.74 11.86 -4.14
C THR A 104 -11.11 12.52 -4.21
N THR A 105 -12.22 11.84 -3.85
CA THR A 105 -13.55 12.47 -3.84
C THR A 105 -13.65 13.57 -2.78
N GLN A 106 -13.07 13.36 -1.59
CA GLN A 106 -13.00 14.39 -0.55
C GLN A 106 -12.20 15.61 -1.01
N TRP A 107 -11.05 15.40 -1.65
CA TRP A 107 -10.22 16.50 -2.18
C TRP A 107 -11.01 17.35 -3.17
N PHE A 108 -11.58 16.73 -4.21
CA PHE A 108 -12.30 17.49 -5.25
C PHE A 108 -13.51 18.25 -4.69
N THR A 109 -14.24 17.67 -3.73
CA THR A 109 -15.39 18.34 -3.10
C THR A 109 -14.98 19.58 -2.30
N LEU A 110 -13.86 19.50 -1.58
CA LEU A 110 -13.33 20.62 -0.80
C LEU A 110 -12.82 21.76 -1.70
N GLU A 111 -12.17 21.41 -2.81
CA GLU A 111 -11.68 22.37 -3.80
C GLU A 111 -12.82 23.12 -4.50
N ASP A 112 -13.87 22.40 -4.91
CA ASP A 112 -15.06 23.02 -5.52
C ASP A 112 -15.68 24.05 -4.57
N THR A 113 -15.74 23.73 -3.28
CA THR A 113 -16.26 24.65 -2.24
C THR A 113 -15.36 25.86 -2.06
N ALA A 114 -14.04 25.66 -1.97
CA ALA A 114 -13.07 26.74 -1.80
C ALA A 114 -13.08 27.73 -2.99
N ASN A 115 -13.22 27.22 -4.22
CA ASN A 115 -13.33 28.04 -5.42
C ASN A 115 -14.61 28.89 -5.45
N ILE A 116 -15.74 28.36 -4.97
CA ILE A 116 -16.99 29.11 -4.84
C ILE A 116 -16.82 30.25 -3.82
N ASP A 117 -16.28 29.98 -2.64
CA ASP A 117 -16.12 30.98 -1.59
C ASP A 117 -15.11 32.08 -1.98
N GLY A 118 -14.02 31.72 -2.67
CA GLY A 118 -13.04 32.67 -3.18
C GLY A 118 -13.61 33.64 -4.24
N ASN A 119 -14.44 33.12 -5.15
CA ASN A 119 -15.10 33.94 -6.17
C ASN A 119 -16.16 34.90 -5.58
N ASN A 120 -16.84 34.49 -4.51
CA ASN A 120 -17.77 35.36 -3.78
C ASN A 120 -17.04 36.46 -2.98
N ALA A 121 -15.88 36.14 -2.39
CA ALA A 121 -15.06 37.12 -1.67
C ALA A 121 -14.50 38.22 -2.60
N LEU A 122 -14.10 37.88 -3.82
CA LEU A 122 -13.57 38.80 -4.83
C LEU A 122 -14.62 39.79 -5.39
N GLN A 123 -15.91 39.49 -5.29
CA GLN A 123 -16.98 40.42 -5.69
C GLN A 123 -17.35 41.45 -4.62
N SER A 124 -16.83 41.33 -3.39
CA SER A 124 -17.29 42.12 -2.24
C SER A 124 -16.50 43.40 -1.91
N ASN A 125 -15.37 43.71 -2.58
CA ASN A 125 -14.60 44.94 -2.30
C ASN A 125 -13.84 45.52 -3.51
N PRO A 126 -14.38 46.54 -4.22
CA PRO A 126 -13.72 47.17 -5.38
C PRO A 126 -12.68 48.26 -5.04
N ILE A 127 -12.11 48.33 -3.84
CA ILE A 127 -11.30 49.49 -3.43
C ILE A 127 -9.92 49.04 -2.91
N SER A 128 -8.88 49.38 -3.68
CA SER A 128 -7.41 49.39 -3.36
C SER A 128 -6.49 48.38 -4.08
N THR A 129 -6.64 48.18 -5.39
CA THR A 129 -5.86 47.19 -6.18
C THR A 129 -4.76 47.83 -7.05
N GLY A 130 -3.80 48.54 -6.43
CA GLY A 130 -2.74 49.25 -7.19
C GLY A 130 -1.34 48.65 -7.16
N LYS A 131 -0.98 47.86 -6.14
CA LYS A 131 0.44 47.49 -5.92
C LYS A 131 0.69 46.09 -5.32
N LEU A 132 -0.36 45.37 -4.93
CA LEU A 132 -0.30 43.99 -4.45
C LEU A 132 -0.47 42.97 -5.59
N THR A 133 -1.05 43.39 -6.72
CA THR A 133 -1.35 42.57 -7.89
C THR A 133 -0.08 42.19 -8.68
N GLU A 134 0.92 43.06 -8.79
CA GLU A 134 2.14 42.76 -9.57
C GLU A 134 2.95 41.57 -9.01
N ARG A 135 3.10 41.48 -7.69
CA ARG A 135 3.81 40.35 -7.05
C ARG A 135 3.03 39.02 -7.18
N GLY A 136 1.70 39.08 -7.21
CA GLY A 136 0.86 37.90 -7.44
C GLY A 136 0.86 37.42 -8.91
N ILE A 137 1.00 38.36 -9.86
CA ILE A 137 1.03 38.08 -11.31
C ILE A 137 2.32 37.38 -11.74
N ASP A 138 3.46 37.68 -11.11
CA ASP A 138 4.73 36.98 -11.42
C ASP A 138 4.81 35.58 -10.80
N ILE A 139 4.18 35.36 -9.63
CA ILE A 139 4.08 34.03 -9.01
C ILE A 139 3.09 33.15 -9.78
N SER A 140 1.95 33.70 -10.21
CA SER A 140 0.93 32.94 -10.97
C SER A 140 1.37 32.59 -12.40
N LYS A 141 2.33 33.33 -12.98
CA LYS A 141 2.99 32.95 -14.24
C LYS A 141 4.01 31.82 -14.09
N GLN A 142 4.52 31.58 -12.88
CA GLN A 142 5.52 30.55 -12.61
C GLN A 142 4.90 29.26 -12.01
N SER A 143 3.65 29.32 -11.55
CA SER A 143 2.86 28.14 -11.21
C SER A 143 2.32 27.48 -12.49
N ALA A 144 2.28 26.14 -12.49
CA ALA A 144 1.64 25.41 -13.57
C ALA A 144 0.14 25.69 -13.57
N THR A 145 -0.52 25.52 -14.72
CA THR A 145 -1.99 25.61 -14.77
C THR A 145 -2.59 24.59 -13.80
N GLU A 146 -3.61 24.97 -13.06
CA GLU A 146 -4.33 24.10 -12.10
C GLU A 146 -4.67 22.71 -12.68
N SER A 147 -5.12 22.68 -13.95
CA SER A 147 -5.41 21.44 -14.68
C SER A 147 -4.19 20.55 -14.91
N TYR A 148 -3.00 21.13 -15.07
CA TYR A 148 -1.74 20.40 -15.21
C TYR A 148 -1.34 19.74 -13.88
N GLU A 149 -1.50 20.43 -12.76
CA GLU A 149 -1.18 19.88 -11.43
C GLU A 149 -2.07 18.68 -11.08
N TYR A 150 -3.38 18.77 -11.35
CA TYR A 150 -4.29 17.64 -11.18
C TYR A 150 -3.97 16.48 -12.11
N SER A 151 -3.71 16.76 -13.39
CA SER A 151 -3.37 15.71 -14.38
C SER A 151 -2.10 14.96 -13.97
N MET A 152 -1.06 15.69 -13.54
CA MET A 152 0.19 15.07 -13.06
C MET A 152 -0.03 14.25 -11.79
N THR A 153 -0.81 14.75 -10.84
CA THR A 153 -1.14 14.03 -9.61
C THR A 153 -1.89 12.72 -9.90
N ILE A 154 -2.88 12.77 -10.79
CA ILE A 154 -3.64 11.58 -11.23
C ILE A 154 -2.71 10.61 -11.94
N LEU A 155 -1.84 11.08 -12.84
CA LEU A 155 -0.90 10.24 -13.59
C LEU A 155 0.08 9.52 -12.66
N ILE A 156 0.71 10.24 -11.73
CA ILE A 156 1.64 9.65 -10.74
C ILE A 156 0.92 8.62 -9.89
N THR A 157 -0.32 8.92 -9.48
CA THR A 157 -1.15 8.00 -8.71
C THR A 157 -1.44 6.72 -9.50
N LEU A 158 -1.90 6.82 -10.75
CA LEU A 158 -2.19 5.67 -11.60
C LEU A 158 -0.95 4.81 -11.87
N VAL A 159 0.19 5.43 -12.17
CA VAL A 159 1.47 4.72 -12.36
C VAL A 159 1.84 3.97 -11.08
N SER A 160 1.71 4.60 -9.92
CA SER A 160 1.96 3.95 -8.62
C SER A 160 1.03 2.74 -8.39
N LEU A 161 -0.25 2.84 -8.75
CA LEU A 161 -1.19 1.72 -8.68
C LEU A 161 -0.78 0.57 -9.61
N ILE A 162 -0.39 0.87 -10.86
CA ILE A 162 0.07 -0.16 -11.81
C ILE A 162 1.26 -0.93 -11.23
N PHE A 163 2.24 -0.23 -10.66
CA PHE A 163 3.37 -0.88 -9.99
C PHE A 163 2.92 -1.75 -8.81
N ARG A 164 1.97 -1.28 -7.98
CA ARG A 164 1.40 -2.11 -6.90
C ARG A 164 0.74 -3.39 -7.41
N PHE A 165 -0.03 -3.31 -8.49
CA PHE A 165 -0.61 -4.52 -9.09
C PHE A 165 0.48 -5.45 -9.62
N TYR A 166 1.53 -4.93 -10.26
CA TYR A 166 2.67 -5.74 -10.68
C TYR A 166 3.37 -6.43 -9.49
N PHE A 167 3.56 -5.71 -8.38
CA PHE A 167 4.16 -6.25 -7.16
C PHE A 167 3.35 -7.40 -6.54
N ASN A 168 2.02 -7.39 -6.66
CA ASN A 168 1.19 -8.54 -6.27
C ASN A 168 1.56 -9.80 -7.06
N PHE A 169 1.71 -9.68 -8.38
CA PHE A 169 2.08 -10.81 -9.23
C PHE A 169 3.48 -11.33 -8.88
N ILE A 170 4.42 -10.45 -8.55
CA ILE A 170 5.77 -10.83 -8.11
C ILE A 170 5.72 -11.63 -6.80
N LEU A 171 4.97 -11.15 -5.80
CA LEU A 171 4.79 -11.88 -4.54
C LEU A 171 4.10 -13.24 -4.75
N ALA A 172 3.07 -13.30 -5.59
CA ALA A 172 2.39 -14.54 -5.93
C ALA A 172 3.33 -15.54 -6.62
N SER A 173 4.18 -15.07 -7.54
CA SER A 173 5.20 -15.88 -8.20
C SER A 173 6.20 -16.44 -7.20
N PHE A 174 6.62 -15.63 -6.23
CA PHE A 174 7.57 -16.07 -5.20
C PHE A 174 6.98 -17.15 -4.30
N VAL A 175 5.72 -16.99 -3.89
CA VAL A 175 5.01 -18.03 -3.11
C VAL A 175 4.82 -19.29 -3.94
N GLN A 176 4.50 -19.16 -5.23
CA GLN A 176 4.39 -20.30 -6.14
C GLN A 176 5.72 -21.06 -6.27
N GLU A 177 6.84 -20.36 -6.37
CA GLU A 177 8.18 -20.98 -6.39
C GLU A 177 8.43 -21.74 -5.07
N LEU A 178 8.14 -21.11 -3.93
CA LEU A 178 8.28 -21.77 -2.61
C LEU A 178 7.38 -23.00 -2.44
N LEU A 179 6.20 -23.02 -3.06
CA LEU A 179 5.29 -24.18 -3.04
C LEU A 179 5.86 -25.38 -3.80
N HIS A 180 6.56 -25.15 -4.90
CA HIS A 180 7.15 -26.22 -5.72
C HIS A 180 8.45 -26.79 -5.14
N HIS A 181 9.14 -26.04 -4.28
CA HIS A 181 10.41 -26.48 -3.68
C HIS A 181 10.17 -27.32 -2.41
N PRO A 182 10.52 -28.62 -2.39
CA PRO A 182 10.23 -29.52 -1.27
C PRO A 182 10.91 -29.09 0.05
N LYS A 183 12.02 -28.34 -0.05
CA LYS A 183 12.76 -27.80 1.10
C LYS A 183 11.93 -26.85 1.97
N TYR A 184 10.97 -26.15 1.40
CA TYR A 184 10.18 -25.12 2.10
C TYR A 184 8.78 -25.60 2.47
N LEU A 185 8.44 -26.85 2.14
CA LEU A 185 7.19 -27.47 2.57
C LEU A 185 7.23 -27.64 4.08
N VAL A 186 6.20 -27.10 4.73
CA VAL A 186 6.10 -27.09 6.18
C VAL A 186 5.43 -28.38 6.65
N ASP A 187 6.08 -29.09 7.57
CA ASP A 187 5.46 -30.18 8.30
C ASP A 187 4.37 -29.63 9.23
N ARG A 188 3.14 -30.13 9.06
CA ARG A 188 1.95 -29.57 9.72
C ARG A 188 1.90 -29.92 11.20
N ASP A 189 2.41 -31.10 11.53
CA ASP A 189 2.32 -31.65 12.88
C ASP A 189 3.25 -30.88 13.84
N ASP A 190 4.42 -30.48 13.34
CA ASP A 190 5.40 -29.65 14.07
C ASP A 190 4.82 -28.29 14.47
N VAL A 191 4.08 -27.64 13.57
CA VAL A 191 3.50 -26.31 13.83
C VAL A 191 2.41 -26.40 14.90
N GLU A 192 1.58 -27.44 14.87
CA GLU A 192 0.47 -27.61 15.82
C GLU A 192 0.94 -27.97 17.21
N GLN A 193 1.96 -28.81 17.31
CA GLN A 193 2.58 -29.15 18.58
C GLN A 193 3.19 -27.91 19.27
N ASN A 194 3.84 -27.03 18.49
CA ASN A 194 4.42 -25.79 19.00
C ASN A 194 3.39 -24.75 19.47
N LEU A 195 2.14 -24.83 19.00
CA LEU A 195 1.08 -23.85 19.28
C LEU A 195 0.26 -24.13 20.54
N LYS A 196 0.25 -25.38 21.05
CA LYS A 196 -0.61 -25.81 22.17
C LYS A 196 -0.38 -25.00 23.46
N ASN A 197 0.85 -24.58 23.72
CA ASN A 197 1.22 -23.87 24.95
C ASN A 197 1.50 -22.37 24.74
N LYS A 198 1.03 -21.79 23.62
CA LYS A 198 1.27 -20.37 23.28
C LYS A 198 0.02 -19.51 23.55
N PRO A 199 0.20 -18.20 23.84
CA PRO A 199 -0.91 -17.28 24.04
C PRO A 199 -1.83 -17.19 22.81
N ILE A 200 -3.08 -16.80 23.03
CA ILE A 200 -4.16 -16.78 22.03
C ILE A 200 -3.78 -15.97 20.79
N TRP A 201 -3.13 -14.81 20.95
CA TRP A 201 -2.70 -13.96 19.84
C TRP A 201 -1.72 -14.68 18.89
N LYS A 202 -0.75 -15.43 19.43
CA LYS A 202 0.18 -16.23 18.61
C LYS A 202 -0.55 -17.36 17.88
N ARG A 203 -1.55 -17.96 18.52
CA ARG A 203 -2.40 -18.98 17.89
C ARG A 203 -3.25 -18.41 16.75
N LEU A 204 -3.83 -17.22 16.95
CA LEU A 204 -4.60 -16.53 15.93
C LEU A 204 -3.72 -16.12 14.75
N TRP A 205 -2.51 -15.62 15.03
CA TRP A 205 -1.52 -15.29 14.01
C TRP A 205 -1.15 -16.50 13.14
N ALA A 206 -0.80 -17.61 13.78
CA ALA A 206 -0.49 -18.85 13.07
C ALA A 206 -1.69 -19.42 12.30
N LYS A 207 -2.91 -19.26 12.83
CA LYS A 207 -4.14 -19.64 12.12
C LYS A 207 -4.35 -18.78 10.87
N SER A 208 -4.07 -17.47 10.95
CA SER A 208 -4.10 -16.56 9.79
C SER A 208 -3.09 -17.00 8.72
N GLN A 209 -1.86 -17.32 9.12
CA GLN A 209 -0.83 -17.86 8.22
C GLN A 209 -1.27 -19.15 7.50
N LYS A 210 -1.84 -20.10 8.24
CA LYS A 210 -2.37 -21.35 7.66
C LYS A 210 -3.53 -21.07 6.69
N GLY A 211 -4.42 -20.14 7.03
CA GLY A 211 -5.50 -19.71 6.16
C GLY A 211 -4.99 -19.15 4.84
N CYS A 212 -4.03 -18.22 4.90
CA CYS A 212 -3.40 -17.62 3.73
C CYS A 212 -2.66 -18.65 2.89
N TYR A 213 -1.91 -19.57 3.52
CA TYR A 213 -1.27 -20.68 2.83
C TYR A 213 -2.27 -21.56 2.07
N LYS A 214 -3.41 -21.93 2.69
CA LYS A 214 -4.44 -22.73 2.01
C LYS A 214 -5.04 -21.98 0.82
N LEU A 215 -5.25 -20.68 0.95
CA LEU A 215 -5.71 -19.83 -0.16
C LEU A 215 -4.68 -19.80 -1.28
N CYS A 216 -3.41 -19.48 -0.98
CA CYS A 216 -2.33 -19.47 -1.97
C CYS A 216 -2.16 -20.83 -2.65
N LYS A 217 -2.18 -21.93 -1.90
CA LYS A 217 -2.10 -23.28 -2.47
C LYS A 217 -3.23 -23.55 -3.45
N ASN A 218 -4.48 -23.23 -3.08
CA ASN A 218 -5.63 -23.45 -3.95
C ASN A 218 -5.64 -22.54 -5.19
N LEU A 219 -5.01 -21.38 -5.13
CA LEU A 219 -4.97 -20.39 -6.21
C LEU A 219 -3.78 -20.57 -7.16
N LEU A 220 -2.64 -21.07 -6.66
CA LEU A 220 -1.36 -21.11 -7.37
C LEU A 220 -0.92 -22.52 -7.83
N GLU A 221 -1.48 -23.59 -7.25
CA GLU A 221 -1.36 -24.99 -7.72
C GLU A 221 -2.59 -25.43 -8.55
#